data_AF-A0A8M1MNW6-F1
#
_entry.id   AF-A0A8M1MNW6-F1
#
_cell.length_a   1.000
_cell.length_b   1.000
_cell.length_c   1.000
_cell.angle_alpha   90.00
_cell.angle_beta   90.00
_cell.angle_gamma   90.00
#
_symmetry.space_group_name_H-M   'P 1'
#
loop_
_entity.id
_entity.type
_entity.pdbx_description
1 polymer ?
#
loop_
_entity_poly.entity_id
_entity_poly.type
_entity_poly.pdbx_seq_one_letter_code
_entity_poly.pdbx_strand_id
1 'polypeptide(L)' 'MAGRLATFLKDAWAKQPVLVTSFTIGGLALILPTLSPSTKYATMINQAMSYNYPVPLQDDGNMPDVPSHPRSPRAQAWSG' A
#
# COMPACT_ATOMS: atom_id res chain seq x y z
N MET A 1 23.11 29.32 1.67
CA MET A 1 22.14 28.65 2.56
C MET A 1 22.44 27.16 2.76
N ALA A 2 22.71 26.37 1.71
CA ALA A 2 23.01 24.93 1.82
C ALA A 2 24.17 24.60 2.77
N GLY A 3 25.26 25.39 2.77
CA GLY A 3 26.38 25.18 3.69
C GLY A 3 26.00 25.30 5.18
N ARG A 4 25.10 26.22 5.54
CA ARG A 4 24.64 26.41 6.93
C ARG A 4 23.78 25.22 7.41
N LEU A 5 22.93 24.68 6.53
CA LEU A 5 22.11 23.50 6.81
C LEU A 5 22.98 22.25 7.02
N ALA A 6 24.01 22.06 6.19
CA ALA A 6 24.93 20.94 6.32
C ALA A 6 25.73 21.00 7.64
N THR A 7 26.18 22.18 8.06
CA THR A 7 26.86 22.35 9.35
C THR A 7 25.93 22.07 10.52
N PHE A 8 24.69 22.59 10.48
CA PHE A 8 23.68 22.31 11.51
C PHE A 8 23.36 20.82 11.62
N LEU A 9 23.18 20.13 10.49
CA LEU A 9 22.85 18.70 10.50
C LEU A 9 24.00 17.85 11.06
N LYS A 10 25.25 18.20 10.75
CA LYS A 10 26.45 17.57 11.35
C LYS A 10 26.48 17.75 12.87
N ASP A 11 26.25 18.97 13.36
CA ASP A 11 26.22 19.27 14.78
C ASP A 11 25.07 18.57 15.51
N ALA A 12 23.87 18.56 14.91
CA ALA A 12 22.69 17.89 15.45
C ALA A 12 22.89 16.37 15.51
N TRP A 13 23.55 15.79 14.50
CA TRP A 13 23.88 14.37 14.50
C TRP A 13 24.91 14.01 15.57
N ALA A 14 25.91 14.87 15.80
CA ALA A 14 26.92 14.66 16.86
C ALA A 14 26.33 14.81 18.28
N LYS A 15 25.41 15.75 18.48
CA LYS A 15 24.86 16.08 19.82
C LYS A 15 23.61 15.29 20.17
N GLN A 16 22.75 15.02 19.20
CA GLN A 16 21.44 14.39 19.39
C GLN A 16 21.14 13.35 18.30
N PRO A 17 21.99 12.30 18.18
CA PRO A 17 21.87 11.31 17.11
C PRO A 17 20.52 10.58 17.13
N VAL A 18 19.96 10.34 18.32
CA VAL A 18 18.66 9.67 18.49
C VAL A 18 17.53 10.51 17.87
N LEU A 19 17.53 11.82 18.08
CA LEU A 19 16.49 12.71 17.53
C LEU A 19 16.64 12.84 16.01
N VAL A 20 17.86 13.01 15.49
CA VAL A 20 18.08 13.09 14.04
C VAL A 20 17.63 11.80 13.36
N THR A 21 17.94 10.65 13.96
CA THR A 21 17.54 9.34 13.42
C THR A 21 16.02 9.16 13.47
N SER A 22 15.35 9.52 14.57
CA SER A 22 13.89 9.37 14.69
C SER A 22 13.13 10.23 13.66
N PHE A 23 13.54 11.49 13.47
CA PHE A 23 12.93 12.35 12.45
C PHE A 23 13.20 11.85 11.03
N THR A 24 14.40 11.29 10.77
CA THR A 24 14.72 10.73 9.45
C THR A 24 13.86 9.50 9.16
N ILE A 25 13.75 8.57 10.10
CA ILE A 25 12.92 7.36 9.95
C ILE A 25 11.45 7.73 9.82
N GLY A 26 10.94 8.60 10.69
CA GLY A 26 9.54 9.05 10.64
C GLY A 26 9.20 9.79 9.34
N GLY A 27 10.09 10.66 8.88
CA GLY A 27 9.95 11.36 7.60
C GLY A 27 9.94 10.40 6.42
N LEU A 28 10.84 9.42 6.39
CA LEU A 28 10.85 8.38 5.36
C LEU A 28 9.59 7.52 5.40
N ALA A 29 9.13 7.13 6.59
CA ALA A 29 7.92 6.32 6.73
C ALA A 29 6.66 7.03 6.21
N LEU A 30 6.61 8.37 6.24
CA LEU A 30 5.50 9.15 5.71
C LEU A 30 5.57 9.29 4.18
N ILE A 31 6.77 9.54 3.63
CA ILE A 31 6.95 9.86 2.21
C ILE A 31 7.01 8.58 1.36
N LEU A 32 7.71 7.55 1.85
CA LEU A 32 8.00 6.34 1.08
C LEU A 32 6.76 5.58 0.58
N PRO A 33 5.65 5.45 1.34
CA PRO A 33 4.44 4.79 0.85
C PRO A 33 3.84 5.46 -0.39
N THR A 34 3.94 6.80 -0.51
CA THR A 34 3.40 7.56 -1.65
C THR A 34 4.27 7.45 -2.90
N LEU A 35 5.58 7.24 -2.73
CA LEU A 35 6.53 7.10 -3.84
C LEU A 35 6.68 5.65 -4.31
N SER A 36 6.39 4.68 -3.44
CA SER A 36 6.61 3.27 -3.74
C SER A 36 5.49 2.69 -4.62
N PRO A 37 5.82 2.14 -5.81
CA PRO A 37 4.85 1.40 -6.63
C PRO A 37 4.28 0.17 -5.92
N SER A 38 5.03 -0.36 -4.94
CA SER A 38 4.69 -1.60 -4.24
C SER A 38 3.52 -1.43 -3.27
N THR A 39 3.26 -0.21 -2.78
CA THR A 39 2.18 0.07 -1.81
C THR A 39 0.81 -0.35 -2.36
N LYS A 40 0.60 -0.25 -3.68
CA LYS A 40 -0.62 -0.68 -4.35
C LYS A 40 -0.94 -2.15 -4.10
N TYR A 41 0.07 -3.03 -4.12
CA TYR A 41 -0.14 -4.46 -3.95
C TYR A 41 -0.57 -4.83 -2.53
N ALA A 42 -0.13 -4.09 -1.51
CA ALA A 42 -0.59 -4.31 -0.14
C ALA A 42 -2.12 -4.14 -0.04
N THR A 43 -2.68 -3.10 -0.66
CA THR A 43 -4.13 -2.90 -0.72
C THR A 43 -4.82 -4.00 -1.53
N MET A 44 -4.27 -4.37 -2.69
CA MET A 44 -4.86 -5.43 -3.53
C MET A 44 -4.91 -6.78 -2.80
N ILE A 45 -3.87 -7.14 -2.05
CA ILE A 45 -3.82 -8.37 -1.26
C ILE A 45 -4.89 -8.37 -0.18
N ASN A 46 -5.03 -7.26 0.55
CA ASN A 46 -6.04 -7.14 1.59
C ASN A 46 -7.47 -7.24 1.05
N GLN A 47 -7.71 -6.71 -0.16
CA GLN A 47 -9.00 -6.79 -0.84
C GLN A 47 -9.30 -8.19 -1.40
N ALA A 48 -8.27 -8.90 -1.87
CA ALA A 48 -8.42 -10.25 -2.40
C ALA A 48 -8.67 -11.29 -1.28
N MET A 49 -8.35 -10.98 -0.03
CA MET A 49 -8.55 -11.89 1.09
C MET A 49 -10.04 -11.91 1.51
N SER A 50 -10.72 -13.01 1.19
CA SER A 50 -12.13 -13.19 1.53
C SER A 50 -12.29 -13.63 2.98
N TYR A 51 -12.67 -12.71 3.87
CA TYR A 51 -13.02 -13.05 5.26
C TYR A 51 -14.47 -13.51 5.42
N ASN A 52 -15.35 -13.12 4.49
CA ASN A 52 -16.76 -13.50 4.48
C ASN A 52 -17.04 -14.42 3.29
N TYR A 53 -18.13 -15.19 3.36
CA TYR A 53 -18.59 -15.98 2.23
C TYR A 53 -19.20 -15.07 1.15
N PRO A 54 -18.75 -15.14 -0.11
CA PRO A 54 -19.32 -14.34 -1.19
C PRO A 54 -20.72 -14.85 -1.52
N VAL A 55 -21.73 -13.99 -1.35
CA VAL A 55 -23.13 -14.32 -1.65
C VAL A 55 -23.39 -14.18 -3.16
N PRO A 56 -23.89 -15.22 -3.85
CA PRO A 56 -24.24 -15.13 -5.26
C PRO A 56 -25.31 -14.09 -5.54
N LEU A 57 -25.17 -13.37 -6.65
CA LEU A 57 -26.17 -12.42 -7.12
C LEU A 57 -27.26 -13.16 -7.90
N GLN A 58 -28.49 -12.65 -7.81
CA GLN A 58 -29.58 -13.13 -8.66
C GLN A 58 -29.39 -12.56 -10.07
N ASP A 59 -29.40 -13.43 -11.07
CA ASP A 59 -29.25 -13.04 -12.47
C ASP A 59 -30.54 -12.41 -13.01
N ASP A 60 -30.43 -11.21 -13.59
CA ASP A 60 -31.52 -10.48 -14.24
C ASP A 60 -31.49 -10.60 -15.79
N GLY A 61 -30.52 -11.35 -16.33
CA GLY A 61 -30.30 -11.55 -17.76
C GLY A 61 -29.38 -10.51 -18.41
N ASN A 62 -28.89 -9.51 -17.68
CA ASN A 62 -27.99 -8.47 -18.20
C ASN A 62 -26.82 -8.16 -17.24
N MET A 63 -26.13 -9.19 -16.76
CA MET A 63 -24.91 -9.06 -15.94
C MET A 63 -23.65 -9.52 -16.68
N PRO A 64 -23.15 -8.76 -17.69
CA PRO A 64 -21.98 -9.17 -18.45
C PRO A 64 -20.71 -9.19 -17.58
N ASP A 65 -20.62 -8.40 -16.51
CA ASP A 65 -19.40 -8.33 -15.68
C ASP A 65 -19.32 -9.42 -14.60
N VAL A 66 -20.43 -10.10 -14.28
CA VAL A 66 -20.50 -11.10 -13.21
C VAL A 66 -20.18 -12.50 -13.79
N PRO A 67 -19.23 -13.24 -13.21
CA PRO A 67 -18.94 -14.60 -13.66
C PRO A 67 -20.02 -15.58 -13.17
N SER A 68 -20.45 -16.48 -14.06
CA SER A 68 -21.40 -17.56 -13.72
C SER A 68 -20.79 -18.70 -12.89
N HIS A 69 -19.46 -18.82 -12.87
CA HIS A 69 -18.75 -19.86 -12.15
C HIS A 69 -17.32 -19.38 -11.80
N PRO A 70 -16.69 -19.84 -10.70
CA PRO A 70 -15.34 -19.44 -10.31
C PRO A 70 -14.24 -19.70 -11.35
N ARG A 71 -14.48 -20.64 -12.28
CA ARG A 71 -13.55 -20.97 -13.39
C ARG A 71 -13.91 -20.29 -14.72
N SER A 72 -14.90 -19.40 -14.74
CA SER A 72 -15.22 -18.65 -15.94
C SER A 72 -14.06 -17.70 -16.29
N PRO A 73 -13.79 -17.39 -17.57
CA PRO A 73 -12.70 -16.49 -17.96
C PRO A 73 -12.74 -15.09 -17.34
N ARG A 74 -13.94 -14.67 -16.90
CA ARG A 74 -14.20 -13.38 -16.24
C ARG A 74 -14.05 -13.44 -14.71
N ALA A 75 -13.90 -14.64 -14.14
CA ALA A 75 -13.69 -14.80 -12.71
C ALA A 75 -12.30 -14.30 -12.32
N GLN A 76 -12.20 -13.70 -11.14
CA GLN A 76 -10.90 -13.30 -10.61
C GLN A 76 -10.06 -14.55 -10.36
N ALA A 77 -8.81 -14.57 -10.86
CA ALA A 77 -7.94 -15.74 -10.87
C ALA A 77 -7.65 -16.35 -9.47
N TRP A 78 -7.96 -15.62 -8.40
CA TRP A 78 -7.71 -16.00 -7.01
C TRP A 78 -9.00 -16.29 -6.22
N SER A 79 -10.17 -16.34 -6.88
CA SER A 79 -11.48 -16.58 -6.27
C SER A 79 -11.78 -18.07 -5.98
N GLY A 80 -10.75 -18.84 -5.58
CA GLY A 80 -10.82 -20.29 -5.38
C GLY A 80 -10.96 -20.69 -3.92
#